data_AF-A0A2L2XIT4-F1
#
_entry.id   AF-A0A2L2XIT4-F1
#
_cell.length_a   1.000
_cell.length_b   1.000
_cell.length_c   1.000
_cell.angle_alpha   90.00
_cell.angle_beta   90.00
_cell.angle_gamma   90.00
#
_symmetry.space_group_name_H-M   'P 1'
#
loop_
_entity.id
_entity.type
_entity.pdbx_description
1 polymer ?
#
loop_
_entity_poly.entity_id
_entity_poly.type
_entity_poly.pdbx_seq_one_letter_code
_entity_poly.pdbx_strand_id
1 'polypeptide(L)'
;MVYKLPQVSRKEIEAMFSLSDLKQTKVYQEALEEGREEGREEGREEGRQEGELAAKLASIPRLLALGLNFEQIAQALELEIEQVRQATQGE
;
A
#
# COMPACT_ATOMS: atom_id res chain seq x y z
N MET A 1 29.89 -1.07 -24.30
CA MET A 1 28.67 -1.90 -24.32
C MET A 1 27.61 -1.43 -23.33
N VAL A 2 27.97 -1.00 -22.11
CA VAL A 2 27.01 -0.51 -21.09
C VAL A 2 26.18 0.71 -21.54
N TYR A 3 26.71 1.57 -22.41
CA TYR A 3 26.09 2.85 -22.78
C TYR A 3 24.82 2.76 -23.66
N LYS A 4 24.49 1.59 -24.22
CA LYS A 4 23.27 1.40 -25.03
C LYS A 4 22.10 0.81 -24.25
N LEU A 5 22.32 0.31 -23.04
CA LEU A 5 21.30 -0.33 -22.20
C LEU A 5 20.08 0.56 -21.84
N PRO A 6 20.16 1.89 -21.68
CA PRO A 6 19.00 2.71 -21.29
C PRO A 6 17.89 2.77 -22.35
N GLN A 7 18.18 2.40 -23.59
CA GLN A 7 17.27 2.57 -24.74
C GLN A 7 16.76 1.23 -25.31
N VAL A 8 17.19 0.11 -24.74
CA VAL A 8 16.86 -1.23 -25.24
C VAL A 8 15.76 -1.81 -24.35
N SER A 9 14.73 -2.38 -24.96
CA SER A 9 13.60 -2.94 -24.21
C SER A 9 14.02 -4.19 -23.44
N ARG A 10 13.30 -4.49 -22.34
CA ARG A 10 13.52 -5.70 -21.55
C ARG A 10 13.64 -6.97 -22.41
N LYS A 11 12.74 -7.14 -23.40
CA LYS A 11 12.75 -8.30 -24.30
C LYS A 11 14.01 -8.41 -25.17
N GLU A 12 14.57 -7.29 -25.61
CA GLU A 12 15.80 -7.27 -26.41
C GLU A 12 17.03 -7.54 -25.53
N ILE A 13 17.06 -7.02 -24.30
CA ILE A 13 18.12 -7.34 -23.34
C ILE A 13 18.11 -8.85 -23.02
N GLU A 14 16.92 -9.45 -22.85
CA GLU A 14 16.74 -10.89 -22.63
C GLU A 14 17.14 -11.76 -23.83
N ALA A 15 17.13 -11.20 -25.05
CA ALA A 15 17.62 -11.87 -26.26
C ALA A 15 19.14 -11.72 -26.46
N MET A 16 19.73 -10.64 -25.94
CA MET A 16 21.17 -10.34 -26.03
C MET A 16 21.98 -10.98 -24.90
N PHE A 17 21.39 -11.09 -23.72
CA PHE A 17 21.93 -11.77 -22.55
C PHE A 17 20.90 -12.80 -22.11
N SER A 18 21.32 -14.05 -21.91
CA SER A 18 20.37 -15.03 -21.35
C SER A 18 19.81 -14.47 -20.05
N LEU A 19 18.49 -14.57 -19.85
CA LEU A 19 17.83 -14.15 -18.62
C LEU A 19 18.54 -14.67 -17.36
N SER A 20 19.14 -15.85 -17.48
CA SER A 20 19.95 -16.48 -16.44
C SER A 20 21.21 -15.68 -16.09
N ASP A 21 21.90 -15.10 -17.08
CA ASP A 21 23.15 -14.36 -16.88
C ASP A 21 22.89 -13.01 -16.21
N LEU A 22 21.79 -12.34 -16.58
CA LEU A 22 21.38 -11.08 -15.95
C LEU A 22 21.00 -11.26 -14.48
N LYS A 23 20.28 -12.34 -14.14
CA LYS A 23 19.90 -12.67 -12.76
C LYS A 23 21.09 -12.96 -11.85
N GLN A 24 22.21 -13.39 -12.43
CA GLN A 24 23.46 -13.63 -11.70
C GLN A 24 24.26 -12.34 -11.46
N THR A 25 23.93 -11.24 -12.12
CA THR A 25 24.60 -9.96 -11.89
C THR A 25 24.24 -9.40 -10.52
N LYS A 26 25.21 -8.74 -9.87
CA LYS A 26 24.98 -8.04 -8.60
C LYS A 26 23.91 -6.97 -8.73
N VAL A 27 23.93 -6.20 -9.81
CA VAL A 27 22.96 -5.13 -10.08
C VAL A 27 21.52 -5.65 -10.09
N TYR A 28 21.28 -6.83 -10.69
CA TYR A 28 19.94 -7.43 -10.68
C TYR A 28 19.53 -7.91 -9.28
N GLN A 29 20.46 -8.50 -8.53
CA GLN A 29 20.18 -8.99 -7.16
C GLN A 29 19.90 -7.83 -6.21
N GLU A 30 20.71 -6.78 -6.27
CA GLU A 30 20.53 -5.53 -5.52
C GLU A 30 19.18 -4.89 -5.86
N ALA A 31 18.85 -4.73 -7.14
CA ALA A 31 17.55 -4.19 -7.56
C ALA A 31 16.35 -5.06 -7.11
N LEU A 32 16.52 -6.39 -7.06
CA LEU A 32 15.49 -7.31 -6.58
C LEU A 32 15.33 -7.24 -5.05
N GLU A 33 16.43 -7.03 -4.33
CA GLU A 33 16.42 -6.83 -2.88
C GLU A 33 15.78 -5.47 -2.53
N GLU A 34 16.20 -4.40 -3.19
CA GLU A 34 15.63 -3.05 -3.05
C GLU A 34 14.11 -3.07 -3.31
N GLY A 35 13.66 -3.63 -4.44
CA GLY A 35 12.22 -3.73 -4.71
C GLY A 35 11.44 -4.61 -3.72
N ARG A 36 12.09 -5.58 -3.04
CA ARG A 36 11.45 -6.35 -1.96
C ARG A 36 11.41 -5.57 -0.65
N GLU A 37 12.41 -4.74 -0.38
CA GLU A 37 12.43 -3.86 0.79
C GLU A 37 11.38 -2.77 0.64
N GLU A 38 11.38 -2.06 -0.49
CA GLU A 38 10.37 -1.05 -0.84
C GLU A 38 8.95 -1.62 -0.74
N GLY A 39 8.68 -2.75 -1.41
CA GLY A 39 7.35 -3.36 -1.36
C GLY A 39 6.92 -3.84 0.04
N ARG A 40 7.87 -4.15 0.93
CA ARG A 40 7.56 -4.45 2.34
C ARG A 40 7.28 -3.21 3.15
N GLU A 41 8.00 -2.12 2.90
CA GLU A 41 7.78 -0.85 3.57
C GLU A 41 6.44 -0.24 3.16
N GLU A 42 6.17 -0.15 1.86
CA GLU A 42 4.88 0.30 1.31
C GLU A 42 3.72 -0.53 1.87
N GLY A 43 3.81 -1.87 1.78
CA GLY A 43 2.73 -2.74 2.29
C GLY A 43 2.52 -2.64 3.81
N ARG A 44 3.56 -2.32 4.59
CA ARG A 44 3.42 -2.05 6.04
C ARG A 44 2.77 -0.72 6.32
N GLU A 45 3.08 0.30 5.52
CA GLU A 45 2.51 1.62 5.68
C GLU A 45 1.03 1.63 5.29
N GLU A 46 0.71 1.09 4.11
CA GLU A 46 -0.67 0.90 3.64
C GLU A 46 -1.48 0.08 4.64
N GLY A 47 -0.97 -1.07 5.07
CA GLY A 47 -1.67 -1.93 6.03
C GLY A 47 -1.90 -1.26 7.40
N ARG A 48 -1.01 -0.35 7.82
CA ARG A 48 -1.20 0.43 9.06
C ARG A 48 -2.33 1.45 8.88
N GLN A 49 -2.34 2.17 7.76
CA GLN A 49 -3.36 3.18 7.47
C GLN A 49 -4.74 2.53 7.32
N GLU A 50 -4.83 1.42 6.56
CA GLU A 50 -6.06 0.65 6.41
C GLU A 50 -6.54 0.08 7.74
N GLY A 51 -5.63 -0.47 8.56
CA GLY A 51 -5.95 -1.01 9.87
C GLY A 51 -6.45 0.06 10.85
N GLU A 52 -5.86 1.25 10.84
CA GLU A 52 -6.32 2.38 11.65
C GLU A 52 -7.73 2.83 11.23
N LEU A 53 -7.97 2.98 9.92
CA LEU A 53 -9.29 3.34 9.40
C LEU A 53 -10.33 2.28 9.75
N ALA A 54 -10.02 1.00 9.55
CA ALA A 54 -10.92 -0.10 9.88
C ALA A 54 -11.26 -0.12 11.39
N ALA A 55 -10.27 0.12 12.26
CA ALA A 55 -10.49 0.21 13.70
C ALA A 55 -11.37 1.41 14.09
N LYS A 56 -11.15 2.58 13.49
CA LYS A 56 -12.00 3.76 13.66
C LYS A 56 -13.44 3.44 13.27
N LEU A 57 -13.66 2.89 12.08
CA LEU A 57 -15.00 2.54 11.58
C LEU A 57 -15.70 1.51 12.48
N ALA A 58 -14.99 0.45 12.90
CA ALA A 58 -15.54 -0.58 13.78
C ALA A 58 -15.90 -0.05 15.19
N SER A 59 -15.34 1.09 15.61
CA SER A 59 -15.68 1.71 16.90
C SER A 59 -16.98 2.52 16.88
N ILE A 60 -17.47 2.91 15.69
CA ILE A 60 -18.64 3.79 15.51
C ILE A 60 -19.90 3.23 16.19
N PRO A 61 -20.29 1.95 16.02
CA PRO A 61 -21.49 1.41 16.67
C PRO A 61 -21.45 1.52 18.20
N ARG A 62 -20.26 1.34 18.80
CA ARG A 62 -20.08 1.47 20.25
C ARG A 62 -20.22 2.92 20.70
N LEU A 63 -19.68 3.87 19.95
CA LEU A 63 -19.79 5.30 20.28
C LEU A 63 -21.24 5.80 20.15
N LEU A 64 -21.99 5.30 19.16
CA LEU A 64 -23.42 5.56 19.05
C LEU A 64 -24.21 4.97 20.24
N ALA A 65 -23.87 3.76 20.68
CA ALA A 65 -24.48 3.14 21.85
C ALA A 65 -24.20 3.93 23.15
N LEU A 66 -23.11 4.71 23.20
CA LEU A 66 -22.79 5.63 24.29
C LEU A 66 -23.52 6.98 24.18
N GLY A 67 -24.34 7.16 23.13
CA GLY A 67 -25.17 8.36 22.95
C GLY A 67 -24.48 9.52 22.23
N LEU A 68 -23.29 9.30 21.63
CA LEU A 68 -22.64 10.32 20.80
C LEU A 68 -23.40 10.48 19.48
N ASN A 69 -23.47 11.71 18.97
CA ASN A 69 -24.03 11.99 17.66
C ASN A 69 -22.98 11.81 16.54
N PHE A 70 -23.43 11.80 15.28
CA PHE A 70 -22.55 11.62 14.12
C PHE A 70 -21.45 12.68 13.99
N GLU A 71 -21.73 13.94 14.34
CA GLU A 71 -20.76 15.04 14.27
C GLU A 71 -19.65 14.87 15.31
N GLN A 72 -20.02 14.47 16.53
CA GLN A 72 -19.10 14.18 17.63
C GLN A 72 -18.22 12.97 17.30
N ILE A 73 -18.78 11.93 16.69
CA ILE A 73 -18.03 10.73 16.29
C ILE A 73 -17.07 11.06 15.14
N ALA A 74 -17.52 11.80 14.13
CA ALA A 74 -16.69 12.28 13.04
C ALA A 74 -15.50 13.09 13.56
N GLN A 75 -15.75 14.01 14.49
CA GLN A 75 -14.70 14.80 15.13
C GLN A 75 -13.76 13.94 15.98
N ALA A 76 -14.28 13.01 16.78
CA ALA A 76 -13.47 12.19 17.70
C ALA A 76 -12.58 11.16 16.97
N LEU A 77 -13.03 10.68 15.82
CA LEU A 77 -12.29 9.69 15.01
C LEU A 77 -11.52 10.32 13.85
N GLU A 78 -11.62 11.65 13.68
CA GLU A 78 -11.06 12.39 12.54
C GLU A 78 -11.53 11.81 11.20
N LEU A 79 -12.83 11.50 11.13
CA LEU A 79 -13.50 10.97 9.95
C LEU A 79 -14.46 12.00 9.36
N GLU A 80 -14.79 11.84 8.09
CA GLU A 80 -15.88 12.59 7.50
C GLU A 80 -17.23 12.06 7.98
N ILE A 81 -18.21 12.95 8.15
CA ILE A 81 -19.58 12.58 8.57
C ILE A 81 -20.18 11.52 7.64
N GLU A 82 -19.90 11.57 6.34
CA GLU A 82 -20.38 10.58 5.38
C GLU A 82 -19.78 9.18 5.64
N GLN A 83 -18.50 9.09 5.99
CA GLN A 83 -17.87 7.82 6.37
C GLN A 83 -18.53 7.25 7.63
N VAL A 84 -18.87 8.11 8.60
CA VAL A 84 -19.56 7.67 9.82
C VAL A 84 -20.97 7.17 9.50
N ARG A 85 -21.71 7.84 8.60
CA ARG A 85 -23.04 7.41 8.15
C ARG A 85 -22.97 6.07 7.42
N GLN A 86 -22.05 5.91 6.48
CA GLN A 86 -21.89 4.68 5.70
C GLN A 86 -21.57 3.47 6.59
N ALA A 87 -20.73 3.65 7.61
CA ALA A 87 -20.40 2.60 8.57
C ALA A 87 -21.61 2.06 9.34
N THR A 88 -22.72 2.81 9.42
CA THR A 88 -23.97 2.40 10.06
C THR A 88 -25.06 1.94 9.09
N GLN A 89 -24.91 2.21 7.79
CA GLN A 89 -25.90 1.86 6.75
C GLN A 89 -25.58 0.52 6.06
N GLY A 90 -24.51 -0.17 6.48
CA GLY A 90 -24.03 -1.41 5.90
C GLY A 90 -24.56 -2.71 6.55
N GLU A 91 -25.68 -2.67 7.27
CA GLU A 91 -26.43 -3.86 7.74
C GLU A 91 -27.75 -4.05 6.99
#